data_AF-A0A433KDY9-F1
#
_entry.id   AF-A0A433KDY9-F1
#
_cell.length_a   1.000
_cell.length_b   1.000
_cell.length_c   1.000
_cell.angle_alpha   90.00
_cell.angle_beta   90.00
_cell.angle_gamma   90.00
#
_symmetry.space_group_name_H-M   'P 1'
#
loop_
_entity.id
_entity.type
_entity.pdbx_description
1 polymer ?
#
loop_
_entity_poly.entity_id
_entity_poly.type
_entity_poly.pdbx_seq_one_letter_code
_entity_poly.pdbx_strand_id
1 'polypeptide(L)'
;MGYTVEEIQELQNPYKDLGTGDALATHRAGLDQLSAEQKKELATRMVLECPEGELKSFGRAIEAARVPHADGQTFHSVLAEAYEVKNRIHALLDKRNKNPHLLLLNKEFDKKLFNTYRDLALQVLDNNETAIAERLALTTPSESHDQVAQNVEEIFSDTLFASKINQAFALKRDIDHFLLGDNPGEFFSRSEDSIDSFQEFPGLFKVIEQNESTIAAKLALHAPREQHHIISRSIQNLAPTTGEFTTKVRSAFTLRRNIDFLLGDKPEQFFTSRDFSVDACLEFSMLFPILLKDHEHNIGKKLSLLDSKTLSEINRKLEMINGAAHDQSSSFRLIAASIVPKQEPSPAQQSSVEVTVSEPASSTSSNPNTVFQSVLRKRTPELSRSATLAQSSMDSDSDSDNEDDDCYSKFCSLFK
;
A
#
# COMPACT_ATOMS: atom_id res chain seq x y z
N MET A 1 -42.17 39.97 -7.26
CA MET A 1 -42.25 40.33 -8.70
C MET A 1 -41.36 39.32 -9.40
N GLY A 2 -41.93 38.52 -10.31
CA GLY A 2 -41.18 37.45 -10.97
C GLY A 2 -40.32 38.00 -12.11
N TYR A 3 -39.13 37.42 -12.35
CA TYR A 3 -38.35 37.68 -13.55
C TYR A 3 -39.16 37.31 -14.81
N THR A 4 -39.01 38.08 -15.88
CA THR A 4 -39.50 37.69 -17.21
C THR A 4 -38.63 36.61 -17.85
N VAL A 5 -39.07 36.01 -18.95
CA VAL A 5 -38.31 34.96 -19.65
C VAL A 5 -36.97 35.49 -20.17
N GLU A 6 -36.94 36.75 -20.63
CA GLU A 6 -35.74 37.44 -21.08
C GLU A 6 -34.79 37.75 -19.91
N GLU A 7 -35.33 38.24 -18.78
CA GLU A 7 -34.53 38.53 -17.59
C GLU A 7 -33.87 37.27 -17.01
N ILE A 8 -34.57 36.13 -17.03
CA ILE A 8 -34.02 34.83 -16.59
C ILE A 8 -32.80 34.41 -17.43
N GLN A 9 -32.81 34.70 -18.74
CA GLN A 9 -31.70 34.34 -19.63
C GLN A 9 -30.48 35.21 -19.37
N GLU A 10 -30.69 36.51 -19.12
CA GLU A 10 -29.63 37.50 -18.92
C GLU A 10 -29.08 37.55 -17.48
N LEU A 11 -29.55 36.69 -16.58
CA LEU A 11 -29.01 36.59 -15.22
C LEU A 11 -27.48 36.36 -15.27
N GLN A 12 -26.73 37.24 -14.61
CA GLN A 12 -25.28 37.14 -14.50
C GLN A 12 -24.83 36.03 -13.55
N ASN A 13 -25.67 35.69 -12.56
CA ASN A 13 -25.39 34.62 -11.59
C ASN A 13 -26.67 33.85 -11.26
N PRO A 14 -27.20 33.06 -12.22
CA PRO A 14 -28.46 32.34 -12.06
C PRO A 14 -28.52 31.45 -10.81
N TYR A 15 -27.39 30.94 -10.29
CA TYR A 15 -27.41 30.21 -9.02
C TYR A 15 -27.81 31.08 -7.83
N LYS A 16 -27.28 32.31 -7.71
CA LYS A 16 -27.63 33.19 -6.59
C LYS A 16 -29.10 33.61 -6.60
N ASP A 17 -29.65 33.85 -7.79
CA ASP A 17 -31.00 34.36 -7.95
C ASP A 17 -32.06 33.24 -7.91
N LEU A 18 -31.73 32.05 -8.44
CA LEU A 18 -32.67 30.93 -8.59
C LEU A 18 -32.30 29.68 -7.78
N GLY A 19 -31.21 29.70 -6.99
CA GLY A 19 -30.68 28.51 -6.30
C GLY A 19 -31.50 28.01 -5.11
N THR A 20 -32.57 28.72 -4.72
CA THR A 20 -33.44 28.33 -3.61
C THR A 20 -34.73 27.68 -4.10
N GLY A 21 -35.30 26.77 -3.30
CA GLY A 21 -36.55 26.09 -3.64
C GLY A 21 -37.70 27.07 -3.87
N ASP A 22 -37.77 28.14 -3.06
CA ASP A 22 -38.78 29.19 -3.19
C ASP A 22 -38.64 29.98 -4.49
N ALA A 23 -37.40 30.31 -4.90
CA ALA A 23 -37.15 30.98 -6.17
C ALA A 23 -37.52 30.08 -7.36
N LEU A 24 -37.09 28.82 -7.36
CA LEU A 24 -37.47 27.84 -8.39
C LEU A 24 -38.99 27.69 -8.51
N ALA A 25 -39.71 27.63 -7.38
CA ALA A 25 -41.16 27.54 -7.36
C ALA A 25 -41.83 28.83 -7.87
N THR A 26 -41.32 29.99 -7.48
CA THR A 26 -41.85 31.31 -7.86
C THR A 26 -41.73 31.57 -9.36
N HIS A 27 -40.61 31.18 -9.97
CA HIS A 27 -40.32 31.43 -11.40
C HIS A 27 -40.65 30.24 -12.32
N ARG A 28 -41.25 29.17 -11.78
CA ARG A 28 -41.53 27.91 -12.51
C ARG A 28 -42.17 28.11 -13.88
N ALA A 29 -43.24 28.90 -13.95
CA ALA A 29 -43.97 29.10 -15.21
C ALA A 29 -43.11 29.74 -16.32
N GLY A 30 -42.19 30.64 -15.96
CA GLY A 30 -41.24 31.24 -16.90
C GLY A 30 -40.12 30.27 -17.28
N LEU A 31 -39.62 29.50 -16.31
CA LEU A 31 -38.58 28.48 -16.53
C LEU A 31 -39.06 27.34 -17.45
N ASP A 32 -40.33 26.93 -17.33
CA ASP A 32 -40.91 25.89 -18.17
C ASP A 32 -41.24 26.35 -19.60
N GLN A 33 -41.37 27.67 -19.84
CA GLN A 33 -41.57 28.27 -21.17
C GLN A 33 -40.28 28.36 -22.00
N LEU A 34 -39.11 28.22 -21.37
CA LEU A 34 -37.82 28.20 -22.06
C LEU A 34 -37.76 27.05 -23.08
N SER A 35 -37.03 27.27 -24.18
CA SER A 35 -36.72 26.20 -25.13
C SER A 35 -35.85 25.13 -24.48
N ALA A 36 -35.77 23.94 -25.09
CA ALA A 36 -34.94 22.84 -24.55
C ALA A 36 -33.46 23.25 -24.38
N GLU A 37 -32.89 23.96 -25.36
CA GLU A 37 -31.52 24.47 -25.30
C GLU A 37 -31.34 25.51 -24.19
N GLN A 38 -32.29 26.45 -24.06
CA GLN A 38 -32.26 27.48 -23.02
C GLN A 38 -32.36 26.89 -21.61
N LYS A 39 -33.24 25.88 -21.42
CA LYS A 39 -33.36 25.15 -20.16
C LYS A 39 -32.02 24.50 -19.80
N LYS A 40 -31.38 23.84 -20.77
CA LYS A 40 -30.11 23.13 -20.59
C LYS A 40 -28.96 24.09 -20.27
N GLU A 41 -28.86 25.20 -20.99
CA GLU A 41 -27.84 26.23 -20.77
C GLU A 41 -27.99 26.87 -19.38
N LEU A 42 -29.19 27.29 -19.01
CA LEU A 42 -29.47 27.87 -17.69
C LEU A 42 -29.17 26.88 -16.56
N ALA A 43 -29.64 25.63 -16.69
CA ALA A 43 -29.38 24.58 -15.70
C ALA A 43 -27.87 24.31 -15.54
N THR A 44 -27.13 24.25 -16.65
CA THR A 44 -25.67 24.07 -16.66
C THR A 44 -24.98 25.21 -15.92
N ARG A 45 -25.35 26.46 -16.19
CA ARG A 45 -24.79 27.64 -15.49
C ARG A 45 -25.09 27.61 -13.99
N MET A 46 -26.34 27.34 -13.60
CA MET A 46 -26.72 27.22 -12.19
C MET A 46 -25.92 26.15 -11.45
N VAL A 47 -25.72 24.99 -12.07
CA VAL A 47 -24.97 23.88 -11.46
C VAL A 47 -23.48 24.21 -11.38
N LEU A 48 -22.88 24.82 -12.40
CA LEU A 48 -21.47 25.23 -12.37
C LEU A 48 -21.21 26.29 -11.30
N GLU A 49 -22.07 27.30 -11.20
CA GLU A 49 -21.95 28.40 -10.23
C GLU A 49 -22.23 27.98 -8.77
N CYS A 50 -22.93 26.86 -8.56
CA CYS A 50 -23.17 26.32 -7.23
C CYS A 50 -21.86 25.91 -6.54
N PRO A 51 -21.51 26.51 -5.37
CA PRO A 51 -20.33 26.11 -4.61
C PRO A 51 -20.40 24.66 -4.15
N GLU A 52 -19.26 23.96 -4.09
CA GLU A 52 -19.21 22.54 -3.68
C GLU A 52 -19.83 22.29 -2.29
N GLY A 53 -19.60 23.21 -1.34
CA GLY A 53 -20.14 23.12 0.02
C GLY A 53 -21.66 23.24 0.09
N GLU A 54 -22.30 23.82 -0.93
CA GLU A 54 -23.74 24.05 -1.00
C GLU A 54 -24.46 23.05 -1.91
N LEU A 55 -23.73 22.15 -2.58
CA LEU A 55 -24.30 21.19 -3.53
C LEU A 55 -25.38 20.31 -2.89
N LYS A 56 -25.22 19.92 -1.62
CA LYS A 56 -26.25 19.13 -0.90
C LYS A 56 -27.52 19.93 -0.61
N SER A 57 -27.39 21.18 -0.19
CA SER A 57 -28.55 22.07 0.02
C SER A 57 -29.24 22.39 -1.30
N PHE A 58 -28.48 22.55 -2.38
CA PHE A 58 -29.03 22.81 -3.70
C PHE A 58 -29.83 21.61 -4.23
N GLY A 59 -29.33 20.38 -4.03
CA GLY A 59 -30.10 19.17 -4.36
C GLY A 59 -31.44 19.09 -3.61
N ARG A 60 -31.48 19.49 -2.34
CA ARG A 60 -32.74 19.58 -1.56
C ARG A 60 -33.68 20.65 -2.11
N ALA A 61 -33.14 21.79 -2.55
CA ALA A 61 -33.91 22.87 -3.16
C ALA A 61 -34.54 22.43 -4.49
N ILE A 62 -33.79 21.70 -5.32
CA ILE A 62 -34.28 21.11 -6.57
C ILE A 62 -35.42 20.14 -6.27
N GLU A 63 -35.22 19.18 -5.35
CA GLU A 63 -36.25 18.19 -5.02
C GLU A 63 -37.50 18.83 -4.40
N ALA A 64 -37.35 19.88 -3.59
CA ALA A 64 -38.48 20.65 -3.06
C ALA A 64 -39.29 21.36 -4.16
N ALA A 65 -38.65 21.71 -5.28
CA ALA A 65 -39.29 22.33 -6.43
C ALA A 65 -39.98 21.32 -7.38
N ARG A 66 -39.85 20.01 -7.10
CA ARG A 66 -40.43 18.93 -7.90
C ARG A 66 -41.95 19.03 -7.98
N VAL A 67 -42.49 18.76 -9.17
CA VAL A 67 -43.95 18.68 -9.40
C VAL A 67 -44.33 17.24 -9.72
N PRO A 68 -45.12 16.58 -8.87
CA PRO A 68 -45.71 15.29 -9.21
C PRO A 68 -46.62 15.43 -10.44
N HIS A 69 -46.48 14.50 -11.39
CA HIS A 69 -47.38 14.36 -12.56
C HIS A 69 -47.33 15.48 -13.61
N ALA A 70 -46.16 16.09 -13.83
CA ALA A 70 -45.96 16.96 -14.98
C ALA A 70 -45.83 16.14 -16.28
N ASP A 71 -46.74 16.35 -17.23
CA ASP A 71 -46.67 15.78 -18.57
C ASP A 71 -45.67 16.60 -19.42
N GLY A 72 -44.41 16.16 -19.48
CA GLY A 72 -43.36 16.74 -20.35
C GLY A 72 -42.04 17.04 -19.65
N GLN A 73 -41.04 17.49 -20.41
CA GLN A 73 -39.72 17.87 -19.90
C GLN A 73 -39.78 19.26 -19.23
N THR A 74 -39.85 19.26 -17.91
CA THR A 74 -39.84 20.47 -17.07
C THR A 74 -38.43 20.99 -16.86
N PHE A 75 -38.28 22.28 -16.55
CA PHE A 75 -36.97 22.82 -16.16
C PHE A 75 -36.39 22.09 -14.95
N HIS A 76 -37.24 21.69 -13.99
CA HIS A 76 -36.83 20.85 -12.86
C HIS A 76 -36.13 19.57 -13.32
N SER A 77 -36.70 18.83 -14.29
CA SER A 77 -36.08 17.59 -14.78
C SER A 77 -34.69 17.83 -15.39
N VAL A 78 -34.54 18.87 -16.20
CA VAL A 78 -33.26 19.28 -16.82
C VAL A 78 -32.24 19.72 -15.76
N LEU A 79 -32.70 20.44 -14.73
CA LEU A 79 -31.86 20.90 -13.62
C LEU A 79 -31.40 19.74 -12.73
N ALA A 80 -32.29 18.79 -12.44
CA ALA A 80 -31.97 17.59 -11.67
C ALA A 80 -30.95 16.71 -12.40
N GLU A 81 -31.09 16.53 -13.72
CA GLU A 81 -30.11 15.81 -14.55
C GLU A 81 -28.74 16.50 -14.54
N ALA A 82 -28.68 17.83 -14.76
CA ALA A 82 -27.44 18.59 -14.70
C ALA A 82 -26.77 18.51 -13.31
N TYR A 83 -27.57 18.63 -12.25
CA TYR A 83 -27.12 18.49 -10.86
C TYR A 83 -26.49 17.12 -10.62
N GLU A 84 -27.15 16.06 -11.09
CA GLU A 84 -26.71 14.68 -10.88
C GLU A 84 -25.34 14.42 -11.52
N VAL A 85 -25.04 15.04 -12.68
CA VAL A 85 -23.72 14.96 -13.32
C VAL A 85 -22.63 15.52 -12.40
N LYS A 86 -22.81 16.74 -11.89
CA LYS A 86 -21.84 17.37 -10.97
C LYS A 86 -21.71 16.58 -9.67
N ASN A 87 -22.84 16.16 -9.10
CA ASN A 87 -22.88 15.38 -7.86
C ASN A 87 -22.13 14.05 -8.00
N ARG A 88 -22.32 13.32 -9.11
CA ARG A 88 -21.62 12.05 -9.36
C ARG A 88 -20.11 12.24 -9.52
N ILE A 89 -19.67 13.28 -10.23
CA ILE A 89 -18.23 13.58 -10.38
C ILE A 89 -17.61 13.88 -9.01
N HIS A 90 -18.23 14.73 -8.19
CA HIS A 90 -17.72 14.98 -6.83
C HIS A 90 -17.78 13.74 -5.93
N ALA A 91 -18.75 12.85 -6.11
CA ALA A 91 -18.82 11.59 -5.37
C ALA A 91 -17.66 10.63 -5.72
N LEU A 92 -17.00 10.80 -6.89
CA LEU A 92 -15.74 10.12 -7.21
C LEU A 92 -14.56 10.61 -6.38
N LEU A 93 -14.64 11.79 -5.75
CA LEU A 93 -13.63 12.33 -4.83
C LEU A 93 -13.98 12.15 -3.35
N ASP A 94 -15.25 11.88 -3.03
CA ASP A 94 -15.70 11.77 -1.64
C ASP A 94 -15.00 10.62 -0.90
N LYS A 95 -14.15 10.95 0.07
CA LYS A 95 -13.41 10.01 0.91
C LYS A 95 -14.31 9.04 1.68
N ARG A 96 -15.59 9.38 1.92
CA ARG A 96 -16.56 8.51 2.59
C ARG A 96 -17.07 7.39 1.68
N ASN A 97 -17.04 7.60 0.37
CA ASN A 97 -17.46 6.60 -0.61
C ASN A 97 -16.35 5.55 -0.78
N LYS A 98 -16.48 4.37 -0.18
CA LYS A 98 -15.42 3.35 -0.27
C LYS A 98 -15.25 2.74 -1.68
N ASN A 99 -16.28 2.84 -2.54
CA ASN A 99 -16.32 2.18 -3.84
C ASN A 99 -16.73 3.15 -4.97
N PRO A 100 -15.95 4.23 -5.22
CA PRO A 100 -16.32 5.24 -6.21
C PRO A 100 -16.44 4.70 -7.63
N HIS A 101 -15.72 3.63 -7.95
CA HIS A 101 -15.75 3.00 -9.26
C HIS A 101 -17.12 2.47 -9.66
N LEU A 102 -18.00 2.17 -8.69
CA LEU A 102 -19.36 1.71 -8.98
C LEU A 102 -20.17 2.74 -9.77
N LEU A 103 -19.93 4.04 -9.55
CA LEU A 103 -20.54 5.14 -10.30
C LEU A 103 -20.22 5.11 -11.80
N LEU A 104 -19.14 4.42 -12.16
CA LEU A 104 -18.67 4.21 -13.54
C LEU A 104 -18.96 2.79 -14.04
N LEU A 105 -19.76 2.01 -13.32
CA LEU A 105 -20.14 0.64 -13.69
C LEU A 105 -21.66 0.43 -13.78
N ASN A 106 -22.04 -0.42 -14.73
CA ASN A 106 -23.36 -1.05 -14.92
C ASN A 106 -24.58 -0.26 -14.44
N LYS A 107 -25.06 -0.53 -13.21
CA LYS A 107 -26.35 -0.03 -12.72
C LYS A 107 -26.33 1.45 -12.36
N GLU A 108 -25.18 1.96 -11.94
CA GLU A 108 -25.06 3.34 -11.50
C GLU A 108 -24.56 4.24 -12.64
N PHE A 109 -23.90 3.67 -13.65
CA PHE A 109 -23.39 4.43 -14.77
C PHE A 109 -24.45 4.75 -15.82
N ASP A 110 -24.95 5.99 -15.79
CA ASP A 110 -25.88 6.49 -16.80
C ASP A 110 -25.12 7.12 -17.99
N LYS A 111 -24.85 6.29 -19.00
CA LYS A 111 -24.17 6.72 -20.23
C LYS A 111 -24.91 7.84 -20.97
N LYS A 112 -26.25 7.84 -20.93
CA LYS A 112 -27.06 8.82 -21.68
C LYS A 112 -26.98 10.18 -21.01
N LEU A 113 -27.02 10.20 -19.68
CA LEU A 113 -26.90 11.43 -18.90
C LEU A 113 -25.57 12.14 -19.20
N PHE A 114 -24.45 11.45 -19.07
CA PHE A 114 -23.14 12.06 -19.30
C PHE A 114 -22.91 12.47 -20.77
N ASN A 115 -23.42 11.71 -21.75
CA ASN A 115 -23.36 12.15 -23.15
C ASN A 115 -24.21 13.40 -23.40
N THR A 116 -25.36 13.52 -22.74
CA THR A 116 -26.25 14.69 -22.87
C THR A 116 -25.61 15.94 -22.28
N TYR A 117 -24.89 15.80 -21.17
CA TYR A 117 -24.25 16.89 -20.42
C TYR A 117 -22.72 16.83 -20.49
N ARG A 118 -22.15 16.41 -21.64
CA ARG A 118 -20.70 16.19 -21.78
C ARG A 118 -19.89 17.45 -21.46
N ASP A 119 -20.30 18.61 -21.97
CA ASP A 119 -19.57 19.87 -21.75
C ASP A 119 -19.60 20.31 -20.28
N LEU A 120 -20.72 20.08 -19.58
CA LEU A 120 -20.83 20.30 -18.13
C LEU A 120 -19.89 19.35 -17.39
N ALA A 121 -19.90 18.06 -17.74
CA ALA A 121 -19.05 17.07 -17.10
C ALA A 121 -17.56 17.41 -17.26
N LEU A 122 -17.14 17.84 -18.45
CA LEU A 122 -15.75 18.27 -18.70
C LEU A 122 -15.37 19.49 -17.86
N GLN A 123 -16.25 20.48 -17.73
CA GLN A 123 -15.99 21.65 -16.90
C GLN A 123 -15.93 21.31 -15.40
N VAL A 124 -16.70 20.34 -14.92
CA VAL A 124 -16.63 19.88 -13.52
C VAL A 124 -15.38 19.02 -13.27
N LEU A 125 -14.95 18.26 -14.28
CA LEU A 125 -13.74 17.46 -14.21
C LEU A 125 -12.46 18.31 -14.21
N ASP A 126 -12.49 19.51 -14.78
CA ASP A 126 -11.34 20.41 -14.87
C ASP A 126 -10.69 20.64 -13.50
N ASN A 127 -9.38 20.40 -13.41
CA ASN A 127 -8.54 20.43 -12.20
C ASN A 127 -8.77 19.29 -11.20
N ASN A 128 -9.70 18.36 -11.46
CA ASN A 128 -10.01 17.22 -10.61
C ASN A 128 -9.59 15.88 -11.22
N GLU A 129 -9.15 15.85 -12.48
CA GLU A 129 -8.91 14.62 -13.25
C GLU A 129 -7.87 13.73 -12.59
N THR A 130 -6.71 14.30 -12.24
CA THR A 130 -5.60 13.57 -11.61
C THR A 130 -6.01 13.01 -10.25
N ALA A 131 -6.70 13.80 -9.43
CA ALA A 131 -7.15 13.37 -8.11
C ALA A 131 -8.19 12.25 -8.18
N ILE A 132 -9.13 12.34 -9.13
CA ILE A 132 -10.11 11.28 -9.39
C ILE A 132 -9.41 10.01 -9.89
N ALA A 133 -8.49 10.15 -10.84
CA ALA A 133 -7.78 9.02 -11.42
C ALA A 133 -6.93 8.27 -10.38
N GLU A 134 -6.17 8.99 -9.56
CA GLU A 134 -5.41 8.41 -8.45
C GLU A 134 -6.32 7.66 -7.49
N ARG A 135 -7.44 8.29 -7.10
CA ARG A 135 -8.39 7.71 -6.16
C ARG A 135 -9.05 6.45 -6.70
N LEU A 136 -9.44 6.46 -7.97
CA LEU A 136 -9.99 5.28 -8.62
C LEU A 136 -8.94 4.18 -8.70
N ALA A 137 -7.69 4.48 -9.05
CA ALA A 137 -6.62 3.47 -9.06
C ALA A 137 -6.38 2.84 -7.68
N LEU A 138 -6.49 3.62 -6.60
CA LEU A 138 -6.35 3.11 -5.23
C LEU A 138 -7.51 2.25 -4.73
N THR A 139 -8.74 2.51 -5.21
CA THR A 139 -9.97 1.93 -4.64
C THR A 139 -10.68 0.93 -5.55
N THR A 140 -10.33 0.89 -6.83
CA THR A 140 -10.93 -0.04 -7.80
C THR A 140 -10.20 -1.38 -7.75
N PRO A 141 -10.91 -2.51 -7.59
CA PRO A 141 -10.33 -3.83 -7.75
C PRO A 141 -9.72 -4.01 -9.16
N SER A 142 -8.58 -4.71 -9.26
CA SER A 142 -7.87 -4.89 -10.54
C SER A 142 -8.74 -5.53 -11.64
N GLU A 143 -9.67 -6.42 -11.26
CA GLU A 143 -10.63 -7.06 -12.18
C GLU A 143 -11.58 -6.07 -12.87
N SER A 144 -11.79 -4.91 -12.24
CA SER A 144 -12.71 -3.87 -12.73
C SER A 144 -11.99 -2.73 -13.45
N HIS A 145 -10.65 -2.70 -13.49
CA HIS A 145 -9.88 -1.61 -14.10
C HIS A 145 -10.23 -1.43 -15.57
N ASP A 146 -10.17 -2.51 -16.37
CA ASP A 146 -10.44 -2.46 -17.80
C ASP A 146 -11.87 -1.99 -18.11
N GLN A 147 -12.85 -2.45 -17.33
CA GLN A 147 -14.24 -2.08 -17.53
C GLN A 147 -14.51 -0.61 -17.19
N VAL A 148 -13.89 -0.09 -16.13
CA VAL A 148 -13.98 1.33 -15.77
C VAL A 148 -13.31 2.19 -16.84
N ALA A 149 -12.09 1.82 -17.26
CA ALA A 149 -11.36 2.52 -18.32
C ALA A 149 -12.18 2.57 -19.63
N GLN A 150 -12.75 1.44 -20.04
CA GLN A 150 -13.60 1.37 -21.24
C GLN A 150 -14.83 2.28 -21.12
N ASN A 151 -15.52 2.26 -19.98
CA ASN A 151 -16.70 3.10 -19.76
C ASN A 151 -16.36 4.59 -19.77
N VAL A 152 -15.19 4.97 -19.23
CA VAL A 152 -14.70 6.34 -19.29
C VAL A 152 -14.36 6.71 -20.74
N GLU A 153 -13.65 5.85 -21.48
CA GLU A 153 -13.26 6.11 -22.86
C GLU A 153 -14.47 6.28 -23.80
N GLU A 154 -15.55 5.53 -23.57
CA GLU A 154 -16.78 5.65 -24.36
C GLU A 154 -17.45 7.03 -24.25
N ILE A 155 -17.32 7.71 -23.11
CA ILE A 155 -17.99 9.00 -22.85
C ILE A 155 -17.03 10.18 -22.96
N PHE A 156 -15.78 9.98 -22.55
CA PHE A 156 -14.75 11.00 -22.42
C PHE A 156 -13.57 10.70 -23.35
N SER A 157 -13.85 10.10 -24.51
CA SER A 157 -12.86 9.84 -25.56
C SER A 157 -12.02 11.08 -25.86
N ASP A 158 -10.70 10.89 -25.99
CA ASP A 158 -9.72 11.94 -26.31
C ASP A 158 -9.64 13.09 -25.28
N THR A 159 -10.04 12.85 -24.03
CA THR A 159 -9.95 13.85 -22.95
C THR A 159 -8.78 13.61 -22.01
N LEU A 160 -8.37 14.66 -21.28
CA LEU A 160 -7.38 14.54 -20.22
C LEU A 160 -7.81 13.52 -19.16
N PHE A 161 -9.09 13.55 -18.77
CA PHE A 161 -9.63 12.63 -17.77
C PHE A 161 -9.44 11.15 -18.15
N ALA A 162 -9.80 10.76 -19.38
CA ALA A 162 -9.63 9.39 -19.85
C ALA A 162 -8.15 8.98 -19.88
N SER A 163 -7.28 9.87 -20.36
CA SER A 163 -5.83 9.67 -20.35
C SER A 163 -5.28 9.44 -18.92
N LYS A 164 -5.69 10.26 -17.94
CA LYS A 164 -5.27 10.13 -16.54
C LYS A 164 -5.74 8.82 -15.90
N ILE A 165 -6.97 8.39 -16.18
CA ILE A 165 -7.49 7.11 -15.70
C ILE A 165 -6.65 5.95 -16.21
N ASN A 166 -6.41 5.91 -17.53
CA ASN A 166 -5.60 4.86 -18.15
C ASN A 166 -4.17 4.83 -17.58
N GLN A 167 -3.56 6.00 -17.40
CA GLN A 167 -2.22 6.13 -16.83
C GLN A 167 -2.15 5.67 -15.36
N ALA A 168 -3.12 6.08 -14.53
CA ALA A 168 -3.18 5.70 -13.12
C ALA A 168 -3.42 4.19 -12.94
N PHE A 169 -4.31 3.58 -13.74
CA PHE A 169 -4.54 2.13 -13.71
C PHE A 169 -3.33 1.34 -14.20
N ALA A 170 -2.69 1.78 -15.29
CA ALA A 170 -1.47 1.15 -15.78
C ALA A 170 -0.35 1.20 -14.72
N LEU A 171 -0.15 2.37 -14.10
CA LEU A 171 0.85 2.54 -13.05
C LEU A 171 0.54 1.69 -11.81
N LYS A 172 -0.72 1.66 -11.37
CA LYS A 172 -1.16 0.82 -10.25
C LYS A 172 -0.91 -0.66 -10.52
N ARG A 173 -1.25 -1.12 -11.73
CA ARG A 173 -0.99 -2.49 -12.18
C ARG A 173 0.51 -2.81 -12.15
N ASP A 174 1.35 -1.89 -12.62
CA ASP A 174 2.79 -2.10 -12.65
C ASP A 174 3.40 -2.10 -11.24
N ILE A 175 2.87 -1.28 -10.32
CA ILE A 175 3.24 -1.33 -8.90
C ILE A 175 2.89 -2.71 -8.30
N ASP A 176 1.67 -3.20 -8.54
CA ASP A 176 1.21 -4.45 -7.95
C ASP A 176 1.92 -5.68 -8.51
N HIS A 177 2.16 -5.73 -9.82
CA HIS A 177 2.78 -6.89 -10.46
C HIS A 177 4.29 -6.89 -10.44
N PHE A 178 4.94 -5.72 -10.59
CA PHE A 178 6.40 -5.66 -10.68
C PHE A 178 7.01 -5.18 -9.39
N LEU A 179 6.64 -3.98 -8.90
CA LEU A 179 7.31 -3.38 -7.75
C LEU A 179 7.09 -4.18 -6.45
N LEU A 180 5.86 -4.64 -6.21
CA LEU A 180 5.51 -5.51 -5.07
C LEU A 180 5.68 -7.00 -5.38
N GLY A 181 5.83 -7.34 -6.66
CA GLY A 181 6.06 -8.69 -7.14
C GLY A 181 7.45 -9.23 -6.82
N ASP A 182 7.84 -10.32 -7.47
CA ASP A 182 9.11 -10.99 -7.20
C ASP A 182 10.31 -10.33 -7.88
N ASN A 183 10.07 -9.60 -8.97
CA ASN A 183 11.11 -8.92 -9.72
C ASN A 183 10.88 -7.40 -9.83
N PRO A 184 11.12 -6.63 -8.75
CA PRO A 184 10.95 -5.18 -8.74
C PRO A 184 11.87 -4.42 -9.70
N GLY A 185 12.92 -5.05 -10.22
CA GLY A 185 13.80 -4.41 -11.22
C GLY A 185 13.06 -4.12 -12.54
N GLU A 186 12.10 -4.97 -12.92
CA GLU A 186 11.31 -4.79 -14.15
C GLU A 186 10.44 -3.54 -14.12
N PHE A 187 9.95 -3.15 -12.95
CA PHE A 187 9.18 -1.91 -12.78
C PHE A 187 9.99 -0.72 -13.31
N PHE A 188 11.25 -0.61 -12.88
CA PHE A 188 12.12 0.51 -13.23
C PHE A 188 12.64 0.45 -14.67
N SER A 189 12.79 -0.75 -15.25
CA SER A 189 13.17 -0.91 -16.67
C SER A 189 12.04 -0.54 -17.62
N ARG A 190 10.78 -0.79 -17.23
CA ARG A 190 9.60 -0.43 -18.04
C ARG A 190 9.22 1.03 -17.92
N SER A 191 9.55 1.64 -16.78
CA SER A 191 9.13 2.99 -16.44
C SER A 191 10.16 4.07 -16.79
N GLU A 192 11.21 3.77 -17.57
CA GLU A 192 12.25 4.77 -17.91
C GLU A 192 11.65 6.02 -18.58
N ASP A 193 10.51 5.87 -19.28
CA ASP A 193 9.80 6.95 -19.97
C ASP A 193 8.63 7.55 -19.16
N SER A 194 8.37 7.09 -17.93
CA SER A 194 7.13 7.41 -17.18
C SER A 194 7.36 8.15 -15.87
N ILE A 195 8.51 8.82 -15.72
CA ILE A 195 8.87 9.57 -14.49
C ILE A 195 7.79 10.61 -14.14
N ASP A 196 7.21 11.26 -15.15
CA ASP A 196 6.15 12.25 -14.96
C ASP A 196 4.91 11.64 -14.28
N SER A 197 4.59 10.38 -14.58
CA SER A 197 3.50 9.64 -13.93
C SER A 197 3.75 9.40 -12.46
N PHE A 198 5.01 9.27 -12.05
CA PHE A 198 5.35 9.04 -10.64
C PHE A 198 5.08 10.28 -9.79
N GLN A 199 5.40 11.45 -10.35
CA GLN A 199 5.15 12.73 -9.70
C GLN A 199 3.66 13.09 -9.73
N GLU A 200 2.95 12.66 -10.76
CA GLU A 200 1.54 12.93 -10.94
C GLU A 200 0.64 12.09 -10.02
N PHE A 201 1.00 10.83 -9.75
CA PHE A 201 0.23 9.91 -8.91
C PHE A 201 1.01 9.44 -7.65
N PRO A 202 1.49 10.37 -6.81
CA PRO A 202 2.37 10.05 -5.67
C PRO A 202 1.68 9.17 -4.61
N GLY A 203 0.35 9.25 -4.50
CA GLY A 203 -0.45 8.47 -3.56
C GLY A 203 -0.39 6.96 -3.84
N LEU A 204 -0.13 6.54 -5.08
CA LEU A 204 0.00 5.12 -5.44
C LEU A 204 1.23 4.45 -4.80
N PHE A 205 2.26 5.22 -4.47
CA PHE A 205 3.51 4.71 -3.91
C PHE A 205 3.50 4.56 -2.39
N LYS A 206 2.45 4.98 -1.68
CA LYS A 206 2.34 4.79 -0.22
C LYS A 206 2.44 3.33 0.21
N VAL A 207 2.12 2.39 -0.69
CA VAL A 207 2.28 0.94 -0.43
C VAL A 207 3.75 0.53 -0.20
N ILE A 208 4.71 1.35 -0.63
CA ILE A 208 6.14 1.14 -0.37
C ILE A 208 6.46 1.27 1.12
N GLU A 209 5.77 2.16 1.86
CA GLU A 209 6.04 2.47 3.28
C GLU A 209 5.92 1.28 4.24
N GLN A 210 5.33 0.18 3.78
CA GLN A 210 5.15 -1.05 4.56
C GLN A 210 6.04 -2.20 4.07
N ASN A 211 6.76 -1.98 2.97
CA ASN A 211 7.43 -3.03 2.20
C ASN A 211 8.87 -2.64 1.80
N GLU A 212 9.44 -1.56 2.35
CA GLU A 212 10.73 -1.02 1.88
C GLU A 212 11.84 -2.05 1.93
N SER A 213 11.98 -2.76 3.05
CA SER A 213 13.06 -3.74 3.26
C SER A 213 12.90 -4.94 2.31
N THR A 214 11.65 -5.40 2.12
CA THR A 214 11.33 -6.51 1.23
C THR A 214 11.61 -6.16 -0.23
N ILE A 215 11.15 -4.99 -0.70
CA ILE A 215 11.41 -4.51 -2.06
C ILE A 215 12.92 -4.30 -2.26
N ALA A 216 13.61 -3.67 -1.31
CA ALA A 216 15.05 -3.45 -1.37
C ALA A 216 15.85 -4.76 -1.46
N ALA A 217 15.47 -5.77 -0.67
CA ALA A 217 16.09 -7.09 -0.74
C ALA A 217 15.86 -7.77 -2.09
N LYS A 218 14.63 -7.76 -2.60
CA LYS A 218 14.29 -8.32 -3.92
C LYS A 218 15.04 -7.59 -5.05
N LEU A 219 15.14 -6.26 -5.00
CA LEU A 219 15.95 -5.48 -5.94
C LEU A 219 17.41 -5.91 -5.90
N ALA A 220 18.01 -6.02 -4.71
CA ALA A 220 19.41 -6.43 -4.57
C ALA A 220 19.66 -7.88 -5.04
N LEU A 221 18.64 -8.73 -4.99
CA LEU A 221 18.73 -10.13 -5.38
C LEU A 221 18.58 -10.33 -6.89
N HIS A 222 17.56 -9.72 -7.50
CA HIS A 222 17.12 -10.02 -8.86
C HIS A 222 17.53 -8.96 -9.90
N ALA A 223 17.77 -7.71 -9.50
CA ALA A 223 18.15 -6.68 -10.45
C ALA A 223 19.60 -6.87 -10.95
N PRO A 224 19.84 -6.79 -12.27
CA PRO A 224 21.19 -6.75 -12.83
C PRO A 224 22.02 -5.62 -12.22
N ARG A 225 23.30 -5.89 -11.97
CA ARG A 225 24.19 -4.93 -11.28
C ARG A 225 24.39 -3.65 -12.07
N GLU A 226 24.41 -3.78 -13.39
CA GLU A 226 24.54 -2.69 -14.34
C GLU A 226 23.38 -1.70 -14.18
N GLN A 227 22.20 -2.18 -13.76
CA GLN A 227 20.99 -1.36 -13.59
C GLN A 227 20.86 -0.74 -12.20
N HIS A 228 21.68 -1.11 -11.20
CA HIS A 228 21.56 -0.60 -9.83
C HIS A 228 21.63 0.92 -9.76
N HIS A 229 22.45 1.55 -10.61
CA HIS A 229 22.58 3.01 -10.66
C HIS A 229 21.34 3.70 -11.27
N ILE A 230 20.73 3.09 -12.28
CA ILE A 230 19.51 3.58 -12.94
C ILE A 230 18.35 3.48 -11.95
N ILE A 231 18.17 2.30 -11.34
CA ILE A 231 17.16 2.06 -10.31
C ILE A 231 17.31 3.06 -9.15
N SER A 232 18.53 3.26 -8.66
CA SER A 232 18.80 4.23 -7.58
C SER A 232 18.42 5.66 -7.96
N ARG A 233 18.58 6.05 -9.24
CA ARG A 233 18.14 7.35 -9.75
C ARG A 233 16.63 7.42 -9.85
N SER A 234 15.97 6.39 -10.41
CA SER A 234 14.51 6.35 -10.55
C SER A 234 13.81 6.40 -9.19
N ILE A 235 14.35 5.74 -8.18
CA ILE A 235 13.80 5.77 -6.81
C ILE A 235 13.82 7.18 -6.20
N GLN A 236 14.81 8.01 -6.54
CA GLN A 236 14.85 9.40 -6.06
C GLN A 236 13.68 10.23 -6.60
N ASN A 237 13.08 9.81 -7.72
CA ASN A 237 11.93 10.47 -8.32
C ASN A 237 10.59 9.95 -7.78
N LEU A 238 10.58 8.89 -6.96
CA LEU A 238 9.38 8.36 -6.31
C LEU A 238 9.00 9.23 -5.10
N ALA A 239 8.32 10.35 -5.32
CA ALA A 239 7.71 11.11 -4.23
C ALA A 239 6.44 10.38 -3.71
N PRO A 240 6.14 10.37 -2.40
CA PRO A 240 6.82 11.04 -1.28
C PRO A 240 7.74 10.13 -0.44
N THR A 241 7.88 8.83 -0.74
CA THR A 241 8.50 7.81 0.14
C THR A 241 10.04 7.80 0.10
N THR A 242 10.67 8.92 -0.27
CA THR A 242 12.06 8.92 -0.77
C THR A 242 13.13 8.65 0.29
N GLY A 243 12.96 9.10 1.54
CA GLY A 243 14.05 9.09 2.53
C GLY A 243 14.46 7.69 2.99
N GLU A 244 13.51 6.96 3.57
CA GLU A 244 13.77 5.65 4.16
C GLU A 244 13.99 4.59 3.07
N PHE A 245 13.11 4.52 2.07
CA PHE A 245 13.21 3.54 0.99
C PHE A 245 14.52 3.64 0.21
N THR A 246 14.98 4.86 -0.14
CA THR A 246 16.29 5.05 -0.82
C THR A 246 17.44 4.55 0.06
N THR A 247 17.36 4.78 1.37
CA THR A 247 18.39 4.32 2.31
C THR A 247 18.43 2.80 2.38
N LYS A 248 17.25 2.14 2.43
CA LYS A 248 17.14 0.68 2.43
C LYS A 248 17.68 0.07 1.16
N VAL A 249 17.32 0.62 -0.01
CA VAL A 249 17.81 0.14 -1.31
C VAL A 249 19.33 0.29 -1.42
N ARG A 250 19.89 1.44 -1.01
CA ARG A 250 21.34 1.65 -0.99
C ARG A 250 22.04 0.66 -0.05
N SER A 251 21.47 0.43 1.12
CA SER A 251 22.00 -0.55 2.10
C SER A 251 21.99 -1.97 1.50
N ALA A 252 20.88 -2.40 0.89
CA ALA A 252 20.75 -3.70 0.26
C ALA A 252 21.72 -3.89 -0.93
N PHE A 253 21.87 -2.89 -1.81
CA PHE A 253 22.85 -2.94 -2.90
C PHE A 253 24.30 -2.99 -2.41
N THR A 254 24.62 -2.22 -1.37
CA THR A 254 25.95 -2.25 -0.74
C THR A 254 26.23 -3.62 -0.13
N LEU A 255 25.24 -4.19 0.56
CA LEU A 255 25.36 -5.51 1.15
C LEU A 255 25.53 -6.60 0.08
N ARG A 256 24.75 -6.54 -1.02
CA ARG A 256 24.89 -7.46 -2.15
C ARG A 256 26.30 -7.43 -2.75
N ARG A 257 26.87 -6.24 -2.93
CA ARG A 257 28.26 -6.08 -3.39
C ARG A 257 29.24 -6.67 -2.38
N ASN A 258 29.02 -6.42 -1.08
CA ASN A 258 29.91 -6.92 -0.04
C ASN A 258 29.87 -8.46 0.06
N ILE A 259 28.72 -9.09 -0.17
CA ILE A 259 28.59 -10.55 -0.21
C ILE A 259 29.56 -11.18 -1.23
N ASP A 260 29.95 -10.48 -2.29
CA ASP A 260 30.96 -10.99 -3.23
C ASP A 260 32.34 -11.19 -2.59
N PHE A 261 32.68 -10.39 -1.57
CA PHE A 261 33.92 -10.62 -0.82
C PHE A 261 33.90 -11.98 -0.12
N LEU A 262 32.74 -12.41 0.39
CA LEU A 262 32.58 -13.75 0.97
C LEU A 262 32.82 -14.83 -0.08
N LEU A 263 32.30 -14.65 -1.29
CA LEU A 263 32.47 -15.61 -2.39
C LEU A 263 33.87 -15.59 -3.03
N GLY A 264 34.61 -14.50 -2.84
CA GLY A 264 35.95 -14.30 -3.39
C GLY A 264 37.08 -15.03 -2.64
N ASP A 265 38.32 -14.64 -2.94
CA ASP A 265 39.51 -15.26 -2.34
C ASP A 265 39.79 -14.80 -0.91
N LYS A 266 39.25 -13.64 -0.52
CA LYS A 266 39.50 -12.97 0.77
C LYS A 266 38.20 -12.68 1.52
N PRO A 267 37.51 -13.71 2.06
CA PRO A 267 36.23 -13.55 2.75
C PRO A 267 36.29 -12.66 4.01
N GLU A 268 37.46 -12.47 4.61
CA GLU A 268 37.68 -11.54 5.72
C GLU A 268 37.37 -10.08 5.37
N GLN A 269 37.43 -9.72 4.08
CA GLN A 269 37.13 -8.36 3.62
C GLN A 269 35.67 -7.98 3.85
N PHE A 270 34.74 -8.96 3.85
CA PHE A 270 33.34 -8.71 4.18
C PHE A 270 33.19 -8.17 5.61
N PHE A 271 33.84 -8.81 6.58
CA PHE A 271 33.73 -8.46 7.99
C PHE A 271 34.58 -7.25 8.39
N THR A 272 35.64 -6.96 7.65
CA THR A 272 36.55 -5.84 7.92
C THR A 272 36.25 -4.59 7.09
N SER A 273 35.28 -4.68 6.16
CA SER A 273 34.80 -3.54 5.38
C SER A 273 34.22 -2.44 6.27
N ARG A 274 34.47 -1.19 5.90
CA ARG A 274 33.84 -0.01 6.53
C ARG A 274 32.31 -0.04 6.40
N ASP A 275 31.82 -0.69 5.34
CA ASP A 275 30.40 -0.78 5.02
C ASP A 275 29.72 -2.00 5.70
N PHE A 276 30.44 -2.74 6.55
CA PHE A 276 29.85 -3.83 7.33
C PHE A 276 28.89 -3.28 8.39
N SER A 277 27.65 -3.77 8.37
CA SER A 277 26.63 -3.46 9.38
C SER A 277 25.91 -4.73 9.78
N VAL A 278 25.88 -5.01 11.09
CA VAL A 278 25.12 -6.13 11.66
C VAL A 278 23.63 -5.95 11.38
N ASP A 279 23.12 -4.73 11.57
CA ASP A 279 21.71 -4.40 11.35
C ASP A 279 21.30 -4.66 9.90
N ALA A 280 22.13 -4.26 8.92
CA ALA A 280 21.87 -4.55 7.50
C ALA A 280 21.89 -6.06 7.20
N CYS A 281 22.78 -6.82 7.84
CA CYS A 281 22.82 -8.28 7.68
C CYS A 281 21.57 -8.96 8.25
N LEU A 282 21.01 -8.44 9.34
CA LEU A 282 19.78 -8.94 9.94
C LEU A 282 18.55 -8.56 9.10
N GLU A 283 18.47 -7.29 8.71
CA GLU A 283 17.36 -6.74 7.93
C GLU A 283 17.24 -7.41 6.55
N PHE A 284 18.36 -7.66 5.88
CA PHE A 284 18.40 -8.30 4.56
C PHE A 284 18.89 -9.75 4.62
N SER A 285 18.58 -10.44 5.73
CA SER A 285 19.01 -11.82 5.98
C SER A 285 18.61 -12.80 4.87
N MET A 286 17.52 -12.53 4.14
CA MET A 286 17.07 -13.34 2.99
C MET A 286 18.07 -13.39 1.82
N LEU A 287 19.02 -12.45 1.72
CA LEU A 287 20.04 -12.46 0.67
C LEU A 287 21.02 -13.62 0.82
N PHE A 288 21.39 -13.99 2.04
CA PHE A 288 22.48 -14.94 2.28
C PHE A 288 22.14 -16.38 1.89
N PRO A 289 20.98 -16.96 2.27
CA PRO A 289 20.65 -18.33 1.89
C PRO A 289 20.57 -18.54 0.37
N ILE A 290 20.24 -17.50 -0.39
CA ILE A 290 20.08 -17.58 -1.85
C ILE A 290 21.43 -17.40 -2.54
N LEU A 291 22.28 -16.50 -2.04
CA LEU A 291 23.55 -16.12 -2.68
C LEU A 291 24.74 -16.96 -2.23
N LEU A 292 24.70 -17.50 -1.01
CA LEU A 292 25.79 -18.28 -0.42
C LEU A 292 25.56 -19.78 -0.49
N LYS A 293 24.41 -20.22 -1.00
CA LYS A 293 24.04 -21.62 -1.10
C LYS A 293 25.18 -22.44 -1.71
N ASP A 294 25.56 -23.52 -1.03
CA ASP A 294 26.62 -24.47 -1.42
C ASP A 294 28.06 -23.91 -1.31
N HIS A 295 28.22 -22.66 -0.85
CA HIS A 295 29.53 -22.02 -0.66
C HIS A 295 29.93 -21.86 0.82
N GLU A 296 29.00 -22.05 1.77
CA GLU A 296 29.19 -21.74 3.18
C GLU A 296 30.39 -22.47 3.81
N HIS A 297 30.56 -23.74 3.48
CA HIS A 297 31.67 -24.55 4.02
C HIS A 297 33.03 -24.08 3.51
N ASN A 298 33.13 -23.72 2.23
CA ASN A 298 34.36 -23.22 1.62
C ASN A 298 34.76 -21.87 2.23
N ILE A 299 33.78 -21.00 2.47
CA ILE A 299 33.98 -19.71 3.14
C ILE A 299 34.55 -19.92 4.55
N GLY A 300 33.92 -20.79 5.36
CA GLY A 300 34.41 -21.09 6.71
C GLY A 300 35.83 -21.68 6.72
N LYS A 301 36.15 -22.56 5.76
CA LYS A 301 37.50 -23.10 5.59
C LYS A 301 38.53 -22.01 5.28
N LYS A 302 38.23 -21.09 4.36
CA LYS A 302 39.13 -19.97 4.03
C LYS A 302 39.36 -19.06 5.26
N LEU A 303 38.29 -18.76 6.01
CA LEU A 303 38.38 -17.97 7.24
C LEU A 303 39.22 -18.64 8.33
N SER A 304 39.19 -19.98 8.44
CA SER A 304 39.99 -20.72 9.44
C SER A 304 41.51 -20.60 9.27
N LEU A 305 41.98 -20.17 8.09
CA LEU A 305 43.41 -20.02 7.79
C LEU A 305 44.00 -18.71 8.33
N LEU A 306 43.15 -17.74 8.70
CA LEU A 306 43.53 -16.41 9.15
C LEU A 306 44.28 -16.40 10.49
N ASP A 307 44.83 -15.24 10.83
CA ASP A 307 45.46 -15.00 12.12
C ASP A 307 44.44 -14.98 13.27
N SER A 308 44.88 -15.35 14.47
CA SER A 308 43.99 -15.49 15.64
C SER A 308 43.28 -14.19 16.03
N LYS A 309 43.86 -13.02 15.71
CA LYS A 309 43.28 -11.73 16.08
C LYS A 309 42.12 -11.41 15.14
N THR A 310 42.33 -11.47 13.83
CA THR A 310 41.27 -11.31 12.82
C THR A 310 40.16 -12.34 13.01
N LEU A 311 40.51 -13.59 13.28
CA LEU A 311 39.54 -14.67 13.46
C LEU A 311 38.61 -14.44 14.67
N SER A 312 39.16 -13.97 15.81
CA SER A 312 38.35 -13.70 17.00
C SER A 312 37.38 -12.53 16.78
N GLU A 313 37.78 -11.50 16.04
CA GLU A 313 36.90 -10.39 15.68
C GLU A 313 35.77 -10.85 14.74
N ILE A 314 36.09 -11.69 13.75
CA ILE A 314 35.10 -12.25 12.82
C ILE A 314 34.12 -13.16 13.56
N ASN A 315 34.60 -14.03 14.45
CA ASN A 315 33.73 -14.88 15.27
C ASN A 315 32.77 -14.05 16.14
N ARG A 316 33.25 -12.96 16.76
CA ARG A 316 32.37 -12.05 17.50
C ARG A 316 31.29 -11.44 16.60
N LYS A 317 31.64 -11.02 15.38
CA LYS A 317 30.68 -10.46 14.41
C LYS A 317 29.67 -11.51 13.94
N LEU A 318 30.11 -12.74 13.69
CA LEU A 318 29.24 -13.87 13.36
C LEU A 318 28.29 -14.22 14.50
N GLU A 319 28.75 -14.20 15.76
CA GLU A 319 27.90 -14.40 16.94
C GLU A 319 26.83 -13.32 17.07
N MET A 320 27.17 -12.04 16.82
CA MET A 320 26.19 -10.94 16.84
C MET A 320 25.07 -11.14 15.80
N ILE A 321 25.40 -11.64 14.60
CA ILE A 321 24.42 -11.94 13.56
C ILE A 321 23.61 -13.20 13.91
N ASN A 322 24.28 -14.25 14.43
CA ASN A 322 23.67 -15.55 14.75
C ASN A 322 22.80 -15.54 16.02
N GLY A 323 23.08 -14.65 16.96
CA GLY A 323 22.31 -14.50 18.21
C GLY A 323 20.92 -13.93 18.00
N ALA A 324 20.72 -13.17 16.92
CA ALA A 324 19.42 -12.63 16.52
C ALA A 324 18.66 -13.56 15.54
N ALA A 325 19.34 -14.49 14.88
CA ALA A 325 18.74 -15.47 13.97
C ALA A 325 18.35 -16.75 14.73
N HIS A 326 17.07 -16.97 15.00
CA HIS A 326 16.59 -18.21 15.64
C HIS A 326 16.68 -19.46 14.74
N ASP A 327 17.02 -19.30 13.47
CA ASP A 327 17.03 -20.38 12.48
C ASP A 327 18.35 -21.17 12.46
N GLN A 328 18.24 -22.50 12.48
CA GLN A 328 19.38 -23.43 12.36
C GLN A 328 19.91 -23.51 10.91
N SER A 329 19.14 -23.09 9.90
CA SER A 329 19.57 -23.01 8.50
C SER A 329 20.27 -21.70 8.09
N SER A 330 20.58 -20.81 9.05
CA SER A 330 21.30 -19.57 8.75
C SER A 330 22.67 -19.85 8.10
N SER A 331 22.94 -19.27 6.92
CA SER A 331 24.23 -19.39 6.23
C SER A 331 25.41 -18.98 7.12
N PHE A 332 25.21 -18.02 8.03
CA PHE A 332 26.25 -17.59 8.98
C PHE A 332 26.53 -18.62 10.09
N ARG A 333 25.56 -19.46 10.47
CA ARG A 333 25.81 -20.59 11.37
C ARG A 333 26.59 -21.69 10.68
N LEU A 334 26.28 -21.98 9.40
CA LEU A 334 27.02 -22.96 8.60
C LEU A 334 28.48 -22.54 8.37
N ILE A 335 28.70 -21.24 8.11
CA ILE A 335 30.05 -20.67 8.01
C ILE A 335 30.78 -20.82 9.35
N ALA A 336 30.16 -20.39 10.46
CA ALA A 336 30.77 -20.46 11.79
C ALA A 336 31.13 -21.90 12.20
N ALA A 337 30.23 -22.86 11.94
CA ALA A 337 30.48 -24.28 12.21
C ALA A 337 31.63 -24.88 11.38
N SER A 338 31.92 -24.29 10.22
CA SER A 338 32.99 -24.73 9.32
C SER A 338 34.36 -24.12 9.66
N ILE A 339 34.43 -23.15 10.60
CA ILE A 339 35.68 -22.63 11.13
C ILE A 339 36.21 -23.64 12.15
N VAL A 340 37.03 -24.59 11.68
CA VAL A 340 37.69 -25.57 12.55
C VAL A 340 38.79 -24.85 13.36
N PRO A 341 38.79 -24.93 14.69
CA PRO A 341 39.91 -24.43 15.49
C PRO A 341 41.19 -25.16 15.06
N LYS A 342 42.27 -24.43 14.75
CA LYS A 342 43.60 -25.02 14.56
C LYS A 342 43.96 -25.76 15.85
N GLN A 343 43.76 -27.08 15.89
CA GLN A 343 44.38 -27.92 16.90
C GLN A 343 45.89 -27.85 16.66
N GLU A 344 46.62 -27.25 17.59
CA GLU A 344 48.07 -27.41 17.66
C GLU A 344 48.39 -28.91 17.78
N PRO A 345 49.32 -29.45 16.97
CA PRO A 345 49.72 -30.84 17.09
C PRO A 345 50.49 -31.01 18.40
N SER A 346 49.83 -31.63 19.39
CA SER A 346 50.52 -32.12 20.59
C SER A 346 51.41 -33.31 20.19
N PRO A 347 52.70 -33.34 20.57
CA PRO A 347 53.62 -34.38 20.15
C PRO A 347 53.40 -35.69 20.92
N ALA A 348 53.35 -36.77 20.15
CA ALA A 348 53.81 -38.14 20.43
C ALA A 348 53.67 -38.70 21.86
N GLN A 349 52.93 -39.80 21.97
CA GLN A 349 53.44 -41.00 22.65
C GLN A 349 52.91 -42.27 21.97
N GLN A 350 53.85 -43.01 21.36
CA GLN A 350 53.68 -44.37 20.85
C GLN A 350 53.84 -45.40 21.98
N SER A 351 53.08 -46.50 21.84
CA SER A 351 53.37 -47.87 22.33
C SER A 351 53.27 -48.09 23.86
N SER A 352 52.47 -49.04 24.36
CA SER A 352 52.68 -50.47 24.10
C SER A 352 51.44 -51.33 24.38
N VAL A 353 51.37 -52.43 23.62
CA VAL A 353 50.40 -53.52 23.61
C VAL A 353 50.53 -54.41 24.85
N GLU A 354 49.42 -54.84 25.44
CA GLU A 354 49.28 -56.22 25.94
C GLU A 354 47.80 -56.66 25.95
N VAL A 355 47.54 -57.78 25.27
CA VAL A 355 46.23 -58.45 25.15
C VAL A 355 46.20 -59.58 26.16
N THR A 356 45.16 -59.64 27.00
CA THR A 356 44.70 -60.90 27.60
C THR A 356 43.18 -60.90 27.67
N VAL A 357 42.59 -61.87 26.98
CA VAL A 357 41.16 -62.19 26.99
C VAL A 357 40.90 -63.20 28.12
N SER A 358 39.96 -62.88 29.01
CA SER A 358 39.14 -63.90 29.68
C SER A 358 37.79 -63.29 30.11
N GLU A 359 36.72 -64.01 29.79
CA GLU A 359 35.31 -63.66 29.89
C GLU A 359 34.69 -64.20 31.23
N PRO A 360 33.36 -64.16 31.47
CA PRO A 360 32.62 -63.15 32.25
C PRO A 360 32.01 -63.66 33.58
N ALA A 361 31.61 -62.76 34.50
CA ALA A 361 30.32 -62.80 35.23
C ALA A 361 30.19 -61.74 36.36
N SER A 362 28.96 -61.24 36.49
CA SER A 362 28.26 -60.74 37.70
C SER A 362 28.64 -59.41 38.38
N SER A 363 27.80 -58.41 38.07
CA SER A 363 26.94 -57.63 39.00
C SER A 363 27.48 -56.59 40.00
N THR A 364 26.74 -55.46 39.99
CA THR A 364 26.43 -54.48 41.06
C THR A 364 27.47 -53.45 41.51
N SER A 365 27.17 -52.17 41.20
CA SER A 365 26.93 -51.04 42.15
C SER A 365 27.24 -49.70 41.45
N SER A 366 26.21 -48.93 41.06
CA SER A 366 25.67 -47.75 41.77
C SER A 366 26.39 -46.43 41.43
N ASN A 367 25.73 -45.63 40.59
CA ASN A 367 26.11 -44.27 40.19
C ASN A 367 25.18 -43.27 40.91
N PRO A 368 25.67 -42.25 41.64
CA PRO A 368 24.83 -41.31 42.36
C PRO A 368 24.69 -39.98 41.58
N ASN A 369 23.48 -39.65 41.12
CA ASN A 369 22.98 -38.26 41.01
C ASN A 369 21.56 -38.21 40.42
N THR A 370 20.56 -38.49 41.26
CA THR A 370 19.17 -38.05 41.03
C THR A 370 18.54 -37.70 42.37
N VAL A 371 18.74 -36.47 42.84
CA VAL A 371 17.99 -35.87 43.94
C VAL A 371 17.70 -34.42 43.55
N PHE A 372 16.48 -33.96 43.82
CA PHE A 372 15.89 -32.66 43.49
C PHE A 372 15.10 -32.54 42.17
N GLN A 373 14.15 -33.45 41.94
CA GLN A 373 12.85 -33.09 41.38
C GLN A 373 11.73 -33.94 42.01
N SER A 374 11.28 -33.59 43.22
CA SER A 374 10.02 -34.12 43.76
C SER A 374 9.52 -33.39 45.01
N VAL A 375 9.19 -32.09 44.90
CA VAL A 375 8.23 -31.47 45.84
C VAL A 375 7.43 -30.43 45.06
N LEU A 376 6.27 -30.85 44.55
CA LEU A 376 5.04 -30.05 44.43
C LEU A 376 4.03 -30.83 43.57
N ARG A 377 3.39 -31.84 44.17
CA ARG A 377 2.05 -32.30 43.78
C ARG A 377 1.46 -33.13 44.91
N LYS A 378 0.44 -32.58 45.59
CA LYS A 378 -0.63 -33.34 46.26
C LYS A 378 -1.79 -32.40 46.59
N ARG A 379 -2.89 -32.49 45.83
CA ARG A 379 -4.24 -32.82 46.29
C ARG A 379 -5.26 -32.72 45.12
N THR A 380 -5.57 -33.91 44.60
CA THR A 380 -6.83 -34.60 44.23
C THR A 380 -8.20 -33.83 44.12
N PRO A 381 -9.25 -34.45 43.51
CA PRO A 381 -10.00 -33.93 42.36
C PRO A 381 -11.52 -33.78 42.64
N GLU A 382 -12.36 -33.44 41.64
CA GLU A 382 -13.72 -34.00 41.42
C GLU A 382 -14.35 -33.54 40.08
N LEU A 383 -14.99 -34.50 39.40
CA LEU A 383 -16.12 -34.52 38.45
C LEU A 383 -16.60 -33.20 37.77
N SER A 384 -16.89 -33.14 36.46
CA SER A 384 -18.07 -33.74 35.80
C SER A 384 -18.08 -33.52 34.27
N ARG A 385 -18.83 -34.39 33.59
CA ARG A 385 -19.07 -34.56 32.13
C ARG A 385 -20.07 -33.58 31.48
N SER A 386 -19.95 -33.46 30.14
CA SER A 386 -21.01 -33.25 29.10
C SER A 386 -21.71 -31.89 29.03
N ALA A 387 -22.31 -31.40 27.93
CA ALA A 387 -22.29 -31.57 26.47
C ALA A 387 -23.25 -30.51 25.87
N THR A 388 -23.01 -30.03 24.64
CA THR A 388 -23.98 -29.48 23.63
C THR A 388 -25.01 -28.38 23.97
N LEU A 389 -25.06 -27.28 23.21
CA LEU A 389 -26.16 -26.85 22.28
C LEU A 389 -26.12 -25.36 21.89
N ALA A 390 -26.76 -25.10 20.73
CA ALA A 390 -26.86 -23.87 19.95
C ALA A 390 -28.00 -22.91 20.39
N GLN A 391 -28.23 -21.86 19.56
CA GLN A 391 -29.31 -20.84 19.51
C GLN A 391 -28.93 -19.48 20.14
N SER A 392 -28.91 -18.35 19.42
CA SER A 392 -29.88 -17.61 18.56
C SER A 392 -30.89 -16.76 19.33
N SER A 393 -30.77 -15.43 19.22
CA SER A 393 -31.79 -14.35 19.41
C SER A 393 -31.04 -13.03 19.12
N MET A 394 -31.30 -12.22 18.09
CA MET A 394 -32.54 -11.50 17.74
C MET A 394 -33.26 -10.97 18.97
N ASP A 395 -33.01 -9.71 19.31
CA ASP A 395 -34.06 -8.76 19.68
C ASP A 395 -33.59 -7.32 19.45
N SER A 396 -34.59 -6.50 19.17
CA SER A 396 -34.56 -5.18 18.56
C SER A 396 -34.84 -4.09 19.61
N ASP A 397 -34.63 -2.86 19.16
CA ASP A 397 -35.27 -1.61 19.59
C ASP A 397 -34.60 -0.69 20.63
N SER A 398 -34.60 0.58 20.20
CA SER A 398 -34.82 1.83 20.95
C SER A 398 -33.63 2.78 21.07
N ASP A 399 -33.65 3.76 20.16
CA ASP A 399 -33.50 5.20 20.36
C ASP A 399 -33.07 5.69 21.75
N SER A 400 -31.98 6.46 21.77
CA SER A 400 -31.86 7.66 22.61
C SER A 400 -30.82 8.59 21.99
N ASP A 401 -31.29 9.78 21.65
CA ASP A 401 -30.51 10.98 21.41
C ASP A 401 -29.50 11.22 22.54
N ASN A 402 -28.33 11.77 22.20
CA ASN A 402 -27.59 12.71 23.03
C ASN A 402 -26.68 13.56 22.13
N GLU A 403 -27.12 14.80 21.95
CA GLU A 403 -26.27 15.95 21.69
C GLU A 403 -25.36 16.16 22.92
N ASP A 404 -24.06 16.40 22.69
CA ASP A 404 -23.37 17.61 23.16
C ASP A 404 -21.83 17.46 23.20
N ASP A 405 -21.22 18.55 22.75
CA ASP A 405 -19.96 19.16 23.17
C ASP A 405 -18.61 18.69 22.59
N ASP A 406 -18.25 19.42 21.54
CA ASP A 406 -16.94 20.04 21.28
C ASP A 406 -16.02 20.21 22.52
N CYS A 407 -14.84 19.59 22.47
CA CYS A 407 -13.68 20.08 23.20
C CYS A 407 -12.37 19.72 22.48
N TYR A 408 -11.45 20.68 22.46
CA TYR A 408 -10.05 20.63 21.97
C TYR A 408 -9.71 21.28 20.62
N SER A 409 -10.13 22.53 20.44
CA SER A 409 -9.28 23.56 19.82
C SER A 409 -8.59 24.40 20.91
N LYS A 410 -7.34 24.08 21.26
CA LYS A 410 -6.42 24.98 22.00
C LYS A 410 -5.04 24.33 22.11
N PHE A 411 -4.13 24.64 21.18
CA PHE A 411 -2.68 24.74 21.45
C PHE A 411 -1.96 25.31 20.21
N CYS A 412 -2.17 26.60 19.93
CA CYS A 412 -1.33 27.38 19.02
C CYS A 412 -1.30 28.84 19.48
N SER A 413 -0.44 29.15 20.46
CA SER A 413 0.09 30.51 20.67
C SER A 413 1.14 30.46 21.77
N LEU A 414 2.40 30.22 21.43
CA LEU A 414 3.57 30.55 22.24
C LEU A 414 4.83 30.34 21.38
N PHE A 415 5.16 31.32 20.54
CA PHE A 415 6.48 31.95 20.46
C PHE A 415 6.31 33.25 19.67
N LYS A 416 6.74 34.34 20.31
CA LYS A 416 6.69 35.72 19.85
C LYS A 416 7.67 35.98 18.72
#